data_AF-A0A976PRW6-F1
#
_entry.id   AF-A0A976PRW6-F1
#
_cell.length_a   1.000
_cell.length_b   1.000
_cell.length_c   1.000
_cell.angle_alpha   90.00
_cell.angle_beta   90.00
_cell.angle_gamma   90.00
#
_symmetry.space_group_name_H-M   'P 1'
#
loop_
_entity.id
_entity.type
_entity.pdbx_description
1 polymer ?
#
loop_
_entity_poly.entity_id
_entity_poly.type
_entity_poly.pdbx_seq_one_letter_code
_entity_poly.pdbx_strand_id
1 'polypeptide(L)'
;VAPAAPAAASGLPKVTPYVLSVAELEQVARESGLEWVNSDSDKVAAVQAAIAAEPRPIHVPREPRPVVMVDEGPLVLVETRKDLRQVTLPFEQA
;
A
#
# COMPACT_ATOMS: atom_id res chain seq x y z
N VAL A 1 22.50 -27.46 33.61
CA VAL A 1 23.12 -26.56 32.61
C VAL A 1 22.09 -25.51 32.25
N ALA A 2 22.37 -24.23 32.53
CA ALA A 2 21.47 -23.11 32.23
C ALA A 2 21.67 -22.64 30.78
N PRO A 3 20.62 -22.22 30.05
CA PRO A 3 20.76 -21.79 28.66
C PRO A 3 21.36 -20.37 28.61
N ALA A 4 22.32 -20.16 27.71
CA ALA A 4 22.92 -18.87 27.45
C ALA A 4 21.96 -17.98 26.64
N ALA A 5 21.82 -16.71 27.03
CA ALA A 5 21.00 -15.72 26.35
C ALA A 5 21.62 -15.32 24.99
N PRO A 6 20.80 -15.03 23.95
CA PRO A 6 21.31 -14.65 22.64
C PRO A 6 21.98 -13.27 22.69
N ALA A 7 23.17 -13.17 22.10
CA ALA A 7 23.88 -11.89 21.96
C ALA A 7 23.11 -10.97 21.00
N ALA A 8 22.91 -9.72 21.42
CA ALA A 8 22.26 -8.69 20.61
C ALA A 8 23.10 -8.41 19.35
N ALA A 9 22.48 -8.58 18.17
CA ALA A 9 23.10 -8.25 16.90
C ALA A 9 23.43 -6.75 16.85
N SER A 10 24.68 -6.42 16.51
CA SER A 10 25.13 -5.05 16.31
C SER A 10 24.35 -4.43 15.15
N GLY A 11 23.37 -3.59 15.45
CA GLY A 11 22.57 -2.90 14.45
C GLY A 11 23.40 -1.89 13.65
N LEU A 12 22.95 -1.59 12.43
CA LEU A 12 23.51 -0.55 11.57
C LEU A 12 23.54 0.83 12.28
N PRO A 13 24.50 1.70 11.96
CA PRO A 13 24.58 3.04 12.54
C PRO A 13 23.30 3.83 12.24
N LYS A 14 22.81 4.56 13.24
CA LYS A 14 21.58 5.36 13.12
C LYS A 14 21.81 6.48 12.10
N VAL A 15 20.98 6.52 11.06
CA VAL A 15 20.97 7.61 10.08
C VAL A 15 20.31 8.82 10.73
N THR A 16 21.08 9.90 10.89
CA THR A 16 20.54 11.20 11.31
C THR A 16 19.98 11.93 10.10
N PRO A 17 18.79 12.55 10.18
CA PRO A 17 18.28 13.37 9.10
C PRO A 17 19.18 14.59 8.90
N TYR A 18 19.54 14.88 7.65
CA TYR A 18 20.24 16.11 7.28
C TYR A 18 19.20 17.22 7.10
N VAL A 19 19.39 18.33 7.80
CA VAL A 19 18.55 19.53 7.66
C VAL A 19 19.31 20.53 6.81
N LEU A 20 18.81 20.77 5.60
CA LEU A 20 19.37 21.76 4.70
C LEU A 20 18.87 23.15 5.11
N SER A 21 19.78 24.06 5.46
CA SER A 21 19.38 25.40 5.89
C SER A 21 19.11 26.31 4.69
N VAL A 22 17.98 27.01 4.73
CA VAL A 22 17.61 27.96 3.67
C VAL A 22 18.58 29.17 3.66
N ALA A 23 19.07 29.57 4.83
CA ALA A 23 20.01 30.68 4.97
C ALA A 23 21.35 30.42 4.26
N GLU A 24 21.91 29.20 4.38
CA GLU A 24 23.14 28.83 3.66
C GLU A 24 22.92 28.86 2.14
N LEU A 25 21.77 28.34 1.68
CA LEU A 25 21.49 28.32 0.26
C LEU A 25 21.25 29.75 -0.30
N GLU A 26 20.61 30.64 0.47
CA GLU A 26 20.49 32.05 0.12
C GLU A 26 21.86 32.71 -0.02
N GLN A 27 22.81 32.39 0.87
CA GLN A 27 24.15 32.93 0.79
C GLN A 27 24.88 32.46 -0.47
N VAL A 28 24.78 31.19 -0.84
CA VAL A 28 25.36 30.65 -2.08
C VAL A 28 24.79 31.34 -3.32
N ALA A 29 23.48 31.61 -3.34
CA ALA A 29 22.85 32.36 -4.42
C ALA A 29 23.43 33.78 -4.53
N ARG A 30 23.55 34.50 -3.40
CA ARG A 30 24.13 35.85 -3.34
C ARG A 30 25.59 35.87 -3.80
N GLU A 31 26.40 34.91 -3.38
CA GLU A 31 27.81 34.78 -3.80
C GLU A 31 27.94 34.52 -5.30
N SER A 32 26.93 33.89 -5.91
CA SER A 32 26.85 33.66 -7.35
C SER A 32 26.28 34.85 -8.12
N GLY A 33 25.99 35.97 -7.46
CA GLY A 33 25.37 37.16 -8.05
C GLY A 33 23.90 36.96 -8.43
N LEU A 34 23.22 35.98 -7.83
CA LEU A 34 21.82 35.66 -8.07
C LEU A 34 20.98 36.13 -6.89
N GLU A 35 19.76 36.59 -7.18
CA GLU A 35 18.76 36.91 -6.17
C GLU A 35 17.74 35.77 -6.09
N TRP A 36 17.60 35.19 -4.90
CA TRP A 36 16.58 34.18 -4.65
C TRP A 36 15.33 34.84 -4.08
N VAL A 37 14.24 34.76 -4.84
CA VAL A 37 12.92 35.27 -4.44
C VAL A 37 12.07 34.12 -3.87
N ASN A 38 11.71 34.21 -2.59
CA ASN A 38 10.83 33.25 -1.92
C ASN A 38 9.50 33.91 -1.51
N SER A 39 8.55 33.07 -1.09
CA SER A 39 7.34 33.54 -0.41
C SER A 39 7.66 34.02 1.01
N ASP A 40 6.89 34.99 1.50
CA ASP A 40 6.95 35.52 2.87
C ASP A 40 6.92 34.38 3.90
N SER A 41 7.98 34.29 4.73
CA SER A 41 8.20 33.19 5.66
C SER A 41 7.12 33.09 6.74
N ASP A 42 6.60 34.24 7.19
CA ASP A 42 5.60 34.27 8.26
C ASP A 42 4.26 33.74 7.74
N LYS A 43 3.92 34.07 6.49
CA LYS A 43 2.72 33.54 5.83
C LYS A 43 2.83 32.03 5.57
N VAL A 44 4.00 31.57 5.13
CA VAL A 44 4.25 30.13 4.92
C VAL A 44 4.15 29.37 6.25
N ALA A 45 4.78 29.88 7.32
CA ALA A 45 4.72 29.27 8.64
C ALA A 45 3.29 29.21 9.19
N ALA A 46 2.50 30.28 9.00
CA ALA A 46 1.09 30.31 9.41
C ALA A 46 0.25 29.26 8.67
N VAL A 47 0.43 29.10 7.35
CA VAL A 47 -0.29 28.09 6.56
C VAL A 47 0.16 26.68 6.97
N GLN A 48 1.44 26.44 7.17
CA GLN A 48 1.94 25.14 7.63
C GLN A 48 1.40 24.78 9.02
N ALA A 49 1.33 25.75 9.94
CA ALA A 49 0.73 25.54 11.25
C ALA A 49 -0.77 25.22 11.15
N ALA A 50 -1.49 25.89 10.25
CA ALA A 50 -2.89 25.58 9.98
C ALA A 50 -3.07 24.14 9.46
N ILE A 51 -2.27 23.73 8.47
CA ILE A 51 -2.27 22.35 7.92
C ILE A 51 -1.94 21.33 9.02
N ALA A 52 -0.95 21.60 9.86
CA ALA A 52 -0.56 20.70 10.95
C ALA A 52 -1.64 20.57 12.03
N ALA A 53 -2.46 21.62 12.22
CA ALA A 53 -3.58 21.62 13.16
C ALA A 53 -4.84 20.92 12.62
N GLU A 54 -4.89 20.59 11.33
CA GLU A 54 -6.05 19.90 10.75
C GLU A 54 -6.24 18.50 11.38
N PRO A 55 -7.46 18.19 11.88
CA PRO A 55 -7.76 16.86 12.39
C PRO A 55 -7.68 15.82 11.28
N ARG A 56 -6.91 14.75 11.52
CA ARG A 56 -6.82 13.64 10.56
C ARG A 56 -8.20 13.01 10.36
N PRO A 57 -8.60 12.74 9.11
CA PRO A 57 -9.85 12.04 8.84
C PRO A 57 -9.93 10.72 9.62
N ILE A 58 -11.11 10.42 10.16
CA ILE A 58 -11.36 9.17 10.86
C ILE A 58 -11.24 8.03 9.83
N HIS A 59 -10.26 7.15 10.02
CA HIS A 59 -10.15 5.95 9.21
C HIS A 59 -11.24 4.97 9.63
N VAL A 60 -12.16 4.66 8.71
CA VAL A 60 -13.19 3.63 8.89
C VAL A 60 -12.70 2.35 8.22
N PRO A 61 -12.29 1.31 8.98
CA PRO A 61 -11.88 0.05 8.40
C PRO A 61 -13.05 -0.58 7.64
N ARG A 62 -12.81 -0.95 6.38
CA ARG A 62 -13.79 -1.70 5.60
C ARG A 62 -13.87 -3.13 6.13
N GLU A 63 -15.10 -3.64 6.26
CA GLU A 63 -15.32 -5.06 6.55
C GLU A 63 -14.77 -5.93 5.40
N PRO A 64 -13.87 -6.90 5.68
CA PRO A 64 -13.42 -7.85 4.68
C PRO A 64 -14.58 -8.67 4.13
N ARG A 65 -14.57 -8.96 2.82
CA ARG A 65 -15.54 -9.91 2.26
C ARG A 65 -15.33 -11.29 2.90
N PRO A 66 -16.42 -12.02 3.25
CA PRO A 66 -16.30 -13.39 3.72
C PRO A 66 -15.51 -14.25 2.73
N VAL A 67 -14.60 -15.07 3.27
CA VAL A 67 -13.82 -16.00 2.45
C VAL A 67 -14.76 -17.08 1.93
N VAL A 68 -14.83 -17.22 0.60
CA VAL A 68 -15.52 -18.36 -0.01
C VAL A 68 -14.69 -19.60 0.26
N MET A 69 -15.22 -20.52 1.05
CA MET A 69 -14.60 -21.83 1.24
C MET A 69 -14.72 -22.62 -0.06
N VAL A 70 -13.60 -23.16 -0.52
CA VAL A 70 -13.57 -24.10 -1.65
C VAL A 70 -14.09 -25.44 -1.14
N ASP A 71 -14.95 -26.09 -1.91
CA ASP A 71 -15.40 -27.45 -1.61
C ASP A 71 -14.21 -28.41 -1.77
N GLU A 72 -13.86 -29.11 -0.67
CA GLU A 72 -12.77 -30.10 -0.64
C GLU A 72 -13.25 -31.52 -1.02
N GLY A 73 -14.52 -31.66 -1.43
CA GLY A 73 -15.05 -32.92 -1.92
C GLY A 73 -14.30 -33.46 -3.14
N PRO A 74 -14.23 -34.79 -3.32
CA PRO A 74 -13.61 -35.38 -4.50
C PRO A 74 -14.36 -34.95 -5.76
N LEU A 75 -13.65 -34.42 -6.75
CA LEU A 75 -14.23 -34.08 -8.04
C LEU A 75 -14.72 -35.35 -8.74
N VAL A 76 -16.05 -35.53 -8.83
CA VAL A 76 -16.67 -36.65 -9.53
C VAL A 76 -17.00 -36.23 -10.96
N LEU A 77 -16.32 -36.84 -11.93
CA LEU A 77 -16.66 -36.69 -13.34
C LEU A 77 -17.94 -37.47 -13.64
N VAL A 78 -19.07 -36.77 -13.72
CA VAL A 78 -20.34 -37.35 -14.20
C VAL A 78 -20.46 -37.09 -15.69
N GLU A 79 -20.07 -38.07 -16.50
CA GLU A 79 -20.32 -38.01 -17.95
C GLU A 79 -21.82 -38.23 -18.22
N THR A 80 -22.54 -37.16 -18.59
CA THR A 80 -23.91 -37.26 -19.09
C THR A 80 -23.93 -37.75 -20.54
N ARG A 81 -23.36 -38.93 -20.82
CA ARG A 81 -23.43 -39.51 -22.16
C ARG A 81 -24.84 -40.07 -22.38
N LYS A 82 -25.71 -39.24 -22.98
CA LYS A 82 -27.06 -39.68 -23.37
C LYS A 82 -26.92 -40.70 -24.51
N ASP A 83 -27.35 -41.94 -24.28
CA ASP A 83 -27.36 -42.98 -25.31
C ASP A 83 -28.45 -42.65 -26.34
N LEU A 84 -28.03 -42.06 -27.46
CA LEU A 84 -28.95 -41.60 -28.52
C LEU A 84 -29.69 -42.76 -29.19
N ARG A 85 -29.23 -44.01 -29.06
CA ARG A 85 -29.93 -45.19 -29.59
C ARG A 85 -31.26 -45.47 -28.89
N GLN A 86 -31.45 -44.90 -27.68
CA GLN A 86 -32.67 -45.04 -26.89
C GLN A 86 -33.58 -43.82 -27.00
N VAL A 87 -33.24 -42.87 -27.88
CA VAL A 87 -33.97 -41.62 -28.06
C VAL A 87 -34.52 -41.63 -29.49
N THR A 88 -35.83 -41.85 -29.64
CA THR A 88 -36.49 -41.71 -30.94
C THR A 88 -36.49 -40.24 -31.34
N LEU A 89 -35.86 -39.93 -32.49
CA LEU A 89 -35.73 -38.55 -32.97
C LEU A 89 -36.90 -38.21 -33.91
N PRO A 90 -37.40 -36.96 -33.90
CA PRO A 90 -38.64 -36.58 -34.59
C PRO A 90 -38.59 -36.68 -36.13
N PHE A 91 -37.44 -36.99 -36.71
CA PHE A 91 -37.27 -37.21 -38.16
C PHE A 91 -37.22 -38.69 -38.56
N GLU A 92 -37.22 -39.64 -37.61
CA GLU A 92 -37.22 -41.09 -37.89
C GLU A 92 -38.60 -41.64 -38.26
N GLN A 93 -39.65 -40.80 -38.24
CA GLN A 93 -41.04 -41.16 -38.50
C GLN A 93 -41.56 -40.64 -39.86
N ALA A 94 -40.66 -40.26 -40.78
CA ALA A 94 -40.98 -39.86 -42.15
C ALA A 94 -40.75 -41.00 -43.15
#